data_AF-A0A350IDA4-F1
#
_entry.id   AF-A0A350IDA4-F1
#
_cell.length_a   1.000
_cell.length_b   1.000
_cell.length_c   1.000
_cell.angle_alpha   90.00
_cell.angle_beta   90.00
_cell.angle_gamma   90.00
#
_symmetry.space_group_name_H-M   'P 1'
#
loop_
_entity.id
_entity.type
_entity.pdbx_description
1 polymer ?
#
loop_
_entity_poly.entity_id
_entity_poly.type
_entity_poly.pdbx_seq_one_letter_code
_entity_poly.pdbx_strand_id
1 'polypeptide(L)'
;MTKSYENQLNNWVNKEKSGVNLLNSVGTLMYDKGIELILFRNQLLEIGVSELMNNISYANKVVGRENNVEVAALLASEMLNMDLAPSKIDIGLLTAEYIESNATDANAFLSDKLSHIDGADTRSKTAKDVILYGFGRIGRLAARELIKQAGKGQQLRLKAIVVVF
;
A
#
# COMPACT_ATOMS: atom_id res chain seq x y z
N MET A 1 -28.04 -28.53 -2.30
CA MET A 1 -27.97 -27.05 -2.32
C MET A 1 -27.28 -26.48 -1.08
N THR A 2 -27.53 -27.01 0.13
CA THR A 2 -26.95 -26.53 1.40
C THR A 2 -25.41 -26.48 1.42
N LYS A 3 -24.74 -27.53 0.94
CA LYS A 3 -23.25 -27.58 0.82
C LYS A 3 -22.65 -26.48 -0.08
N SER A 4 -23.37 -26.02 -1.10
CA SER A 4 -22.86 -24.99 -2.02
C SER A 4 -22.91 -23.60 -1.39
N TYR A 5 -23.99 -23.31 -0.66
CA TYR A 5 -24.16 -22.05 0.05
C TYR A 5 -23.14 -21.91 1.18
N GLU A 6 -22.96 -22.96 2.01
CA GLU A 6 -21.96 -22.97 3.07
C GLU A 6 -20.54 -22.77 2.54
N ASN A 7 -20.18 -23.41 1.43
CA ASN A 7 -18.88 -23.22 0.79
C ASN A 7 -18.68 -21.78 0.28
N GLN A 8 -19.69 -21.19 -0.35
CA GLN A 8 -19.62 -19.80 -0.82
C GLN A 8 -19.51 -18.81 0.35
N LEU A 9 -20.27 -19.03 1.41
CA LEU A 9 -20.21 -18.23 2.62
C LEU A 9 -18.83 -18.31 3.28
N ASN A 10 -18.30 -19.52 3.46
CA ASN A 10 -16.97 -19.74 4.03
C ASN A 10 -15.87 -19.07 3.18
N ASN A 11 -15.95 -19.16 1.85
CA ASN A 11 -15.01 -18.48 0.96
C ASN A 11 -15.09 -16.95 1.10
N TRP A 12 -16.29 -16.40 1.22
CA TRP A 12 -16.48 -14.97 1.44
C TRP A 12 -15.90 -14.53 2.79
N VAL A 13 -16.17 -15.26 3.87
CA VAL A 13 -15.61 -14.98 5.21
C VAL A 13 -14.08 -15.05 5.21
N ASN A 14 -13.50 -16.03 4.52
CA ASN A 14 -12.05 -16.16 4.41
C ASN A 14 -11.42 -14.97 3.65
N LYS A 15 -12.06 -14.52 2.56
CA LYS A 15 -11.63 -13.32 1.82
C LYS A 15 -11.70 -12.06 2.67
N GLU A 16 -12.78 -11.91 3.44
CA GLU A 16 -12.95 -10.80 4.37
C GLU A 16 -11.82 -10.78 5.41
N LYS A 17 -11.52 -11.94 6.00
CA LYS A 17 -10.43 -12.10 6.97
C LYS A 17 -9.06 -11.77 6.36
N SER A 18 -8.78 -12.24 5.16
CA SER A 18 -7.55 -11.89 4.42
C SER A 18 -7.48 -10.40 4.13
N GLY A 19 -8.60 -9.76 3.81
CA GLY A 19 -8.68 -8.31 3.61
C GLY A 19 -8.35 -7.52 4.88
N VAL A 20 -8.92 -7.92 6.02
CA VAL A 20 -8.58 -7.31 7.33
C VAL A 20 -7.09 -7.48 7.64
N ASN A 21 -6.55 -8.68 7.44
CA ASN A 21 -5.13 -8.95 7.66
C ASN A 21 -4.23 -8.08 6.77
N LEU A 22 -4.57 -7.93 5.48
CA LEU A 22 -3.85 -7.06 4.58
C LEU A 22 -3.86 -5.61 5.06
N LEU A 23 -5.03 -5.07 5.43
CA LEU A 23 -5.14 -3.67 5.91
C LEU A 23 -4.37 -3.45 7.23
N ASN A 24 -4.34 -4.44 8.13
CA ASN A 24 -3.52 -4.40 9.33
C ASN A 24 -2.02 -4.33 8.99
N SER A 25 -1.56 -5.15 8.04
CA SER A 25 -0.18 -5.12 7.56
C SER A 25 0.14 -3.79 6.87
N VAL A 26 -0.77 -3.25 6.06
CA VAL A 26 -0.61 -1.92 5.41
C VAL A 26 -0.41 -0.83 6.46
N GLY A 27 -1.25 -0.79 7.50
CA GLY A 27 -1.12 0.19 8.58
C GLY A 27 0.22 0.04 9.31
N THR A 28 0.59 -1.18 9.68
CA THR A 28 1.85 -1.47 10.40
C THR A 28 3.07 -1.09 9.56
N LEU A 29 3.11 -1.49 8.28
CA LEU A 29 4.18 -1.12 7.34
C LEU A 29 4.32 0.40 7.21
N MET A 30 3.20 1.12 7.11
CA MET A 30 3.23 2.57 6.98
C MET A 30 3.69 3.26 8.27
N TYR A 31 3.11 2.92 9.43
CA TYR A 31 3.37 3.65 10.67
C TYR A 31 4.68 3.25 11.36
N ASP A 32 5.10 1.99 11.26
CA ASP A 32 6.30 1.51 11.94
C ASP A 32 7.53 1.55 11.04
N LYS A 33 7.37 1.24 9.75
CA LYS A 33 8.47 1.15 8.78
C LYS A 33 8.49 2.26 7.73
N GLY A 34 7.45 3.09 7.65
CA GLY A 34 7.36 4.16 6.64
C GLY A 34 7.22 3.62 5.21
N ILE A 35 6.63 2.44 5.05
CA ILE A 35 6.39 1.78 3.77
C ILE A 35 4.93 2.00 3.37
N GLU A 36 4.71 2.77 2.30
CA GLU A 36 3.38 3.01 1.74
C GLU A 36 3.04 1.90 0.72
N LEU A 37 2.01 1.11 1.01
CA LEU A 37 1.47 0.14 0.06
C LEU A 37 0.34 0.76 -0.78
N ILE A 38 0.42 0.55 -2.09
CA ILE A 38 -0.62 0.92 -3.06
C ILE A 38 -1.03 -0.28 -3.90
N LEU A 39 -2.23 -0.23 -4.47
CA LEU A 39 -2.73 -1.22 -5.42
C LEU A 39 -3.08 -0.53 -6.74
N PHE A 40 -2.20 -0.68 -7.73
CA PHE A 40 -2.36 -0.08 -9.06
C PHE A 40 -2.75 1.41 -9.03
N ARG A 41 -1.98 2.19 -8.27
CA ARG A 41 -2.17 3.64 -7.98
C ARG A 41 -3.24 4.00 -6.94
N ASN A 42 -4.04 3.06 -6.46
CA ASN A 42 -4.97 3.32 -5.36
C ASN A 42 -4.24 3.16 -4.01
N GLN A 43 -4.41 4.13 -3.11
CA GLN A 43 -3.86 4.03 -1.76
C GLN A 43 -4.64 2.99 -0.95
N LEU A 44 -3.93 2.22 -0.11
CA LEU A 44 -4.54 1.22 0.77
C LEU A 44 -4.62 1.67 2.23
N LEU A 45 -4.02 2.81 2.57
CA LEU A 45 -4.06 3.34 3.93
C LEU A 45 -5.46 3.89 4.24
N GLU A 46 -5.99 3.57 5.42
CA GLU A 46 -7.29 4.05 5.93
C GLU A 46 -8.53 3.70 5.10
N ILE A 47 -8.44 2.73 4.18
CA ILE A 47 -9.63 2.21 3.46
C ILE A 47 -10.28 1.04 4.19
N GLY A 48 -11.57 0.81 3.92
CA GLY A 48 -12.29 -0.36 4.42
C GLY A 48 -12.10 -1.61 3.54
N VAL A 49 -12.42 -2.80 4.08
CA VAL A 49 -12.33 -4.08 3.34
C VAL A 49 -13.19 -4.06 2.07
N SER A 50 -14.37 -3.44 2.11
CA SER A 50 -15.24 -3.33 0.92
C SER A 50 -14.59 -2.53 -0.21
N GLU A 51 -13.91 -1.43 0.13
CA GLU A 51 -13.18 -0.61 -0.84
C GLU A 51 -11.95 -1.35 -1.37
N LEU A 52 -11.22 -2.05 -0.51
CA LEU A 52 -10.13 -2.95 -0.91
C LEU A 52 -10.60 -4.00 -1.93
N MET A 53 -11.72 -4.69 -1.66
CA MET A 53 -12.27 -5.70 -2.57
C MET A 53 -12.67 -5.08 -3.91
N ASN A 54 -13.23 -3.87 -3.89
CA ASN A 54 -13.54 -3.14 -5.10
C ASN A 54 -12.28 -2.80 -5.91
N ASN A 55 -11.21 -2.36 -5.24
CA ASN A 55 -9.93 -2.05 -5.89
C ASN A 55 -9.30 -3.31 -6.53
N ILE A 56 -9.35 -4.46 -5.86
CA ILE A 56 -8.90 -5.75 -6.41
C ILE A 56 -9.78 -6.18 -7.59
N SER A 57 -11.11 -6.06 -7.47
CA SER A 57 -12.01 -6.36 -8.60
C SER A 57 -11.76 -5.45 -9.80
N TYR A 58 -11.46 -4.17 -9.56
CA TYR A 58 -11.13 -3.21 -10.60
C TYR A 58 -9.82 -3.58 -11.29
N ALA A 59 -8.78 -3.93 -10.53
CA ALA A 59 -7.51 -4.38 -11.05
C ALA A 59 -7.68 -5.57 -12.01
N ASN A 60 -8.39 -6.61 -11.57
CA ASN A 60 -8.67 -7.79 -12.40
C ASN A 60 -9.41 -7.45 -13.71
N LYS A 61 -10.38 -6.53 -13.66
CA LYS A 61 -11.23 -6.21 -14.82
C LYS A 61 -10.59 -5.22 -15.79
N VAL A 62 -9.85 -4.24 -15.28
CA VAL A 62 -9.39 -3.08 -16.06
C VAL A 62 -7.89 -3.12 -16.33
N VAL A 63 -7.09 -3.50 -15.33
CA VAL A 63 -5.64 -3.67 -15.52
C VAL A 63 -5.35 -5.00 -16.25
N GLY A 64 -6.22 -5.99 -16.08
CA GLY A 64 -6.13 -7.28 -16.79
C GLY A 64 -5.03 -8.19 -16.28
N ARG A 65 -4.51 -7.93 -15.08
CA ARG A 65 -3.57 -8.81 -14.38
C ARG A 65 -4.26 -9.43 -13.18
N GLU A 66 -4.05 -10.73 -13.00
CA GLU A 66 -4.68 -11.48 -11.92
C GLU A 66 -4.20 -10.96 -10.56
N ASN A 67 -5.16 -10.74 -9.66
CA ASN A 67 -4.90 -10.23 -8.33
C ASN A 67 -5.93 -10.80 -7.35
N ASN A 68 -5.45 -11.25 -6.20
CA ASN A 68 -6.32 -11.74 -5.12
C ASN A 68 -5.83 -11.24 -3.76
N VAL A 69 -6.75 -11.18 -2.81
CA VAL A 69 -6.49 -10.59 -1.49
C VAL A 69 -5.58 -11.48 -0.65
N GLU A 70 -5.66 -12.80 -0.84
CA GLU A 70 -4.94 -13.80 -0.07
C GLU A 70 -3.43 -13.71 -0.32
N VAL A 71 -3.02 -13.63 -1.59
CA VAL A 71 -1.62 -13.44 -1.99
C VAL A 71 -1.12 -12.06 -1.59
N ALA A 72 -1.92 -11.01 -1.79
CA ALA A 72 -1.53 -9.67 -1.36
C ALA A 72 -1.30 -9.61 0.17
N ALA A 73 -2.16 -10.25 0.97
CA ALA A 73 -2.01 -10.37 2.41
C ALA A 73 -0.75 -11.15 2.80
N LEU A 74 -0.45 -12.26 2.10
CA LEU A 74 0.77 -13.05 2.30
C LEU A 74 2.02 -12.20 2.04
N LEU A 75 2.09 -11.51 0.90
CA LEU A 75 3.23 -10.68 0.54
C LEU A 75 3.41 -9.52 1.54
N ALA A 76 2.33 -8.85 1.94
CA ALA A 76 2.39 -7.79 2.95
C ALA A 76 2.88 -8.31 4.31
N SER A 77 2.48 -9.53 4.69
CA SER A 77 2.94 -10.17 5.93
C SER A 77 4.43 -10.49 5.89
N GLU A 78 4.96 -10.96 4.75
CA GLU A 78 6.40 -11.21 4.61
C GLU A 78 7.21 -9.90 4.67
N MET A 79 6.72 -8.81 4.07
CA MET A 79 7.37 -7.49 4.17
C MET A 79 7.48 -6.98 5.61
N LEU A 80 6.58 -7.39 6.51
CA LEU A 80 6.69 -7.06 7.94
C LEU A 80 7.92 -7.69 8.60
N ASN A 81 8.46 -8.77 8.06
CA ASN A 81 9.63 -9.45 8.59
C ASN A 81 10.96 -9.02 7.93
N MET A 82 10.89 -8.28 6.81
CA MET A 82 12.07 -7.80 6.06
C MET A 82 12.60 -6.45 6.59
N ASP A 83 13.89 -6.14 6.43
CA ASP A 83 14.48 -4.83 6.76
C ASP A 83 14.45 -3.90 5.55
N LEU A 84 13.23 -3.61 5.07
CA LEU A 84 13.00 -2.73 3.92
C LEU A 84 13.14 -1.26 4.31
N ALA A 85 13.86 -0.50 3.49
CA ALA A 85 13.89 0.96 3.56
C ALA A 85 12.48 1.59 3.36
N PRO A 86 12.18 2.72 4.04
CA PRO A 86 10.99 3.52 3.77
C PRO A 86 10.82 3.82 2.27
N SER A 87 9.69 3.38 1.72
CA SER A 87 9.47 3.38 0.27
C SER A 87 7.98 3.29 -0.06
N LYS A 88 7.64 3.53 -1.33
CA LYS A 88 6.29 3.34 -1.86
C LYS A 88 6.28 2.12 -2.75
N ILE A 89 5.49 1.10 -2.40
CA ILE A 89 5.49 -0.20 -3.05
C ILE A 89 4.09 -0.49 -3.61
N ASP A 90 4.02 -0.85 -4.90
CA ASP A 90 2.77 -1.32 -5.51
C ASP A 90 2.60 -2.81 -5.25
N ILE A 91 1.82 -3.14 -4.21
CA ILE A 91 1.51 -4.54 -3.88
C ILE A 91 0.56 -5.18 -4.89
N GLY A 92 -0.20 -4.37 -5.62
CA GLY A 92 -1.01 -4.85 -6.74
C GLY A 92 -0.14 -5.47 -7.84
N LEU A 93 0.94 -4.77 -8.19
CA LEU A 93 1.92 -5.23 -9.16
C LEU A 93 2.65 -6.49 -8.67
N LEU A 94 3.17 -6.48 -7.44
CA LEU A 94 3.88 -7.64 -6.87
C LEU A 94 3.00 -8.88 -6.77
N THR A 95 1.73 -8.72 -6.40
CA THR A 95 0.77 -9.82 -6.35
C THR A 95 0.57 -10.44 -7.73
N ALA A 96 0.40 -9.62 -8.77
CA ALA A 96 0.26 -10.11 -10.13
C ALA A 96 1.51 -10.86 -10.61
N GLU A 97 2.70 -10.29 -10.39
CA GLU A 97 3.96 -10.93 -10.77
C GLU A 97 4.22 -12.23 -10.01
N TYR A 98 3.84 -12.30 -8.73
CA TYR A 98 3.94 -13.52 -7.94
C TYR A 98 3.07 -14.65 -8.51
N ILE A 99 1.81 -14.34 -8.86
CA ILE A 99 0.88 -15.30 -9.46
C ILE A 99 1.38 -15.75 -10.84
N GLU A 100 1.79 -14.81 -11.69
CA GLU A 100 2.26 -15.11 -13.06
C GLU A 100 3.56 -15.93 -13.07
N SER A 101 4.46 -15.69 -12.12
CA SER A 101 5.72 -16.43 -12.01
C SER A 101 5.55 -17.86 -11.46
N ASN A 102 4.35 -18.20 -10.95
CA ASN A 102 4.10 -19.45 -10.22
C ASN A 102 5.13 -19.68 -9.09
N ALA A 103 5.60 -18.60 -8.47
CA ALA A 103 6.50 -18.67 -7.33
C ALA A 103 5.77 -19.36 -6.16
N THR A 104 6.51 -20.18 -5.42
CA THR A 104 6.00 -20.90 -4.24
C THR A 104 6.50 -20.31 -2.93
N ASP A 105 7.59 -19.54 -3.00
CA ASP A 105 8.22 -18.88 -1.86
C ASP A 105 8.09 -17.35 -2.00
N ALA A 106 7.19 -16.79 -1.20
CA ALA A 106 6.95 -15.35 -1.11
C ALA A 106 8.19 -14.58 -0.64
N ASN A 107 8.97 -15.15 0.28
CA ASN A 107 10.12 -14.49 0.86
C ASN A 107 11.26 -14.38 -0.17
N ALA A 108 11.55 -15.48 -0.87
CA ALA A 108 12.55 -15.49 -1.95
C ALA A 108 12.16 -14.54 -3.09
N PHE A 109 10.88 -14.54 -3.48
CA PHE A 109 10.36 -13.64 -4.51
C PHE A 109 10.52 -12.15 -4.11
N LEU A 110 10.14 -11.80 -2.88
CA LEU A 110 10.26 -10.42 -2.40
C LEU A 110 11.71 -10.00 -2.24
N SER A 111 12.59 -10.88 -1.77
CA SER A 111 14.01 -10.61 -1.62
C SER A 111 14.67 -10.29 -2.97
N ASP A 112 14.30 -11.01 -4.04
CA ASP A 112 14.76 -10.72 -5.39
C ASP A 112 14.24 -9.35 -5.89
N LYS A 113 12.91 -9.15 -5.83
CA LYS A 113 12.23 -7.95 -6.36
C LYS A 113 12.57 -6.67 -5.60
N LEU A 114 12.78 -6.76 -4.29
CA LEU A 114 13.02 -5.64 -3.39
C LEU A 114 14.48 -5.53 -2.93
N SER A 115 15.38 -6.31 -3.52
CA SER A 115 16.83 -6.30 -3.23
C SER A 115 17.48 -4.90 -3.22
N HIS A 116 16.95 -3.97 -4.01
CA HIS A 116 17.44 -2.59 -4.09
C HIS A 116 17.06 -1.70 -2.90
N ILE A 117 16.09 -2.10 -2.08
CA ILE A 117 15.65 -1.41 -0.85
C ILE A 117 15.84 -2.24 0.42
N ASP A 118 16.10 -3.54 0.29
CA ASP A 118 16.35 -4.45 1.42
C ASP A 118 17.74 -4.18 2.03
N GLY A 119 17.79 -3.88 3.32
CA GLY A 119 19.03 -3.49 4.03
C GLY A 119 19.63 -2.16 3.57
N ALA A 120 18.95 -1.40 2.70
CA ALA A 120 19.43 -0.11 2.23
C ALA A 120 19.34 0.94 3.34
N ASP A 121 20.47 1.54 3.71
CA ASP A 121 20.50 2.60 4.72
C ASP A 121 19.96 3.91 4.14
N THR A 122 18.65 4.06 4.13
CA THR A 122 17.97 5.33 3.80
C THR A 122 17.56 6.10 5.06
N ARG A 123 18.05 5.70 6.24
CA ARG A 123 17.70 6.28 7.56
C ARG A 123 18.06 7.75 7.74
N SER A 124 18.62 8.40 6.71
CA SER A 124 19.00 9.81 6.72
C SER A 124 18.50 10.58 5.49
N LYS A 125 17.18 10.66 5.29
CA LYS A 125 16.60 11.81 4.60
C LYS A 125 15.86 12.66 5.62
N THR A 126 16.56 13.67 6.14
CA THR A 126 15.95 14.71 6.98
C THR A 126 14.75 15.29 6.24
N ALA A 127 13.61 15.32 6.92
CA ALA A 127 12.44 15.97 6.37
C ALA A 127 12.75 17.44 6.03
N LYS A 128 12.30 17.87 4.87
CA LYS A 128 12.41 19.23 4.35
C LYS A 128 11.13 19.98 4.68
N ASP A 129 11.32 21.16 5.25
CA ASP A 129 10.22 22.06 5.52
C ASP A 129 9.77 22.76 4.24
N VAL A 130 8.46 22.81 4.03
CA VAL A 130 7.80 23.40 2.86
C VAL A 130 6.96 24.58 3.32
N ILE A 131 7.13 25.71 2.65
CA ILE A 131 6.30 26.91 2.81
C ILE A 131 5.57 27.13 1.47
N LEU A 132 4.24 27.12 1.50
CA LEU A 132 3.43 27.38 0.30
C LEU A 132 3.19 28.88 0.15
N TYR A 133 3.69 29.47 -0.93
CA TYR A 133 3.36 30.85 -1.31
C TYR A 133 2.16 30.88 -2.25
N GLY A 134 1.12 31.62 -1.85
CA GLY A 134 -0.13 31.74 -2.60
C GLY A 134 -1.13 30.63 -2.28
N PHE A 135 -2.21 30.97 -1.57
CA PHE A 135 -3.24 30.03 -1.14
C PHE A 135 -4.56 30.11 -1.94
N GLY A 136 -4.41 30.24 -3.26
CA GLY A 136 -5.51 30.18 -4.21
C GLY A 136 -6.04 28.75 -4.44
N ARG A 137 -6.55 28.49 -5.64
CA ARG A 137 -7.07 27.15 -6.00
C ARG A 137 -5.97 26.08 -5.94
N ILE A 138 -4.80 26.35 -6.53
CA ILE A 138 -3.67 25.40 -6.56
C ILE A 138 -3.02 25.24 -5.19
N GLY A 139 -2.84 26.34 -4.44
CA GLY A 139 -2.25 26.29 -3.09
C GLY A 139 -3.04 25.39 -2.14
N ARG A 140 -4.38 25.38 -2.23
CA ARG A 140 -5.23 24.47 -1.45
C ARG A 140 -5.08 23.01 -1.86
N LEU A 141 -4.92 22.73 -3.16
CA LEU A 141 -4.69 21.37 -3.65
C LEU A 141 -3.32 20.85 -3.21
N ALA A 142 -2.28 21.67 -3.37
CA ALA A 142 -0.93 21.34 -2.91
C ALA A 142 -0.88 21.10 -1.39
N ALA A 143 -1.51 21.97 -0.60
CA ALA A 143 -1.59 21.79 0.85
C ALA A 143 -2.31 20.49 1.24
N ARG A 144 -3.44 20.18 0.57
CA ARG A 144 -4.18 18.93 0.80
C ARG A 144 -3.32 17.71 0.52
N GLU A 145 -2.59 17.70 -0.60
CA GLU A 145 -1.72 16.58 -0.94
C GLU A 145 -0.53 16.45 0.02
N LEU A 146 0.10 17.56 0.42
CA LEU A 146 1.16 17.54 1.43
C LEU A 146 0.68 17.03 2.80
N ILE A 147 -0.56 17.36 3.20
CA ILE A 147 -1.14 16.90 4.47
C ILE A 147 -1.52 15.42 4.40
N LYS A 148 -2.18 14.97 3.33
CA LYS A 148 -2.51 13.54 3.13
C LYS A 148 -1.27 12.65 3.18
N GLN A 149 -0.16 13.18 2.70
CA GLN A 149 1.10 12.48 2.65
C GLN A 149 1.81 12.51 4.02
N ALA A 150 1.56 13.45 4.92
CA ALA A 150 2.30 13.61 6.17
C ALA A 150 2.30 12.35 7.08
N GLY A 151 3.50 11.79 7.37
CA GLY A 151 3.72 10.58 8.19
C GLY A 151 5.20 10.21 8.36
N LYS A 152 5.50 9.11 9.08
CA LYS A 152 6.88 8.59 9.24
C LYS A 152 7.34 7.99 7.91
N GLY A 153 8.41 8.52 7.32
CA GLY A 153 8.92 8.14 5.98
C GLY A 153 8.87 9.27 4.94
N GLN A 154 8.22 10.38 5.28
CA GLN A 154 7.98 11.48 4.35
C GLN A 154 9.04 12.58 4.40
N GLN A 155 9.48 13.01 3.22
CA GLN A 155 10.51 14.03 3.08
C GLN A 155 9.95 15.46 3.13
N LEU A 156 8.65 15.71 3.01
CA LEU A 156 8.10 17.08 2.95
C LEU A 156 7.17 17.36 4.14
N ARG A 157 7.38 18.49 4.83
CA ARG A 157 6.55 18.93 5.95
C ARG A 157 6.03 20.34 5.68
N LEU A 158 4.72 20.49 5.49
CA LEU A 158 4.12 21.81 5.36
C LEU A 158 4.22 22.55 6.71
N LYS A 159 4.98 23.66 6.74
CA LYS A 159 5.21 24.47 7.95
C LYS A 159 4.43 25.77 7.97
N ALA A 160 4.21 26.35 6.80
CA ALA A 160 3.50 27.62 6.69
C ALA A 160 2.82 27.76 5.32
N ILE A 161 1.80 28.61 5.30
CA ILE A 161 1.10 29.03 4.09
C ILE A 161 1.14 30.55 4.09
N VAL A 162 1.76 31.14 3.07
CA VAL A 162 1.82 32.59 2.88
C VAL A 162 0.68 33.00 1.96
N VAL A 163 -0.28 33.73 2.53
CA VAL A 163 -1.38 34.35 1.78
C VAL A 163 -0.89 35.69 1.26
N VAL A 164 -0.89 35.83 -0.08
CA VAL A 164 -0.66 37.12 -0.73
C VAL A 164 -2.04 37.77 -0.86
N PHE A 165 -2.20 38.94 -0.22
CA PHE A 165 -3.37 39.79 -0.37
C PHE A 165 -3.28 40.61 -1.65
#